data_AF-A0A4R7VL21-F1
#
_entry.id   AF-A0A4R7VL21-F1
#
_cell.length_a   1.000
_cell.length_b   1.000
_cell.length_c   1.000
_cell.angle_alpha   90.00
_cell.angle_beta   90.00
_cell.angle_gamma   90.00
#
_symmetry.space_group_name_H-M   'P 1'
#
loop_
_entity.id
_entity.type
_entity.pdbx_description
1 polymer ?
#
loop_
_entity_poly.entity_id
_entity_poly.type
_entity_poly.pdbx_seq_one_letter_code
_entity_poly.pdbx_strand_id
1 'polypeptide(L)'
;MVRRVVSTVALVSALVAAPLVVAAPASAIPACRAGYQCDRMYYTDVTHEVIVGGFTLFCDGSTISWGETTIYQVTTQARCQ
;
A
#
# COMPACT_ATOMS: atom_id res chain seq x y z
N MET A 1 -49.16 19.38 -35.50
CA MET A 1 -47.70 19.55 -35.43
C MET A 1 -47.24 19.42 -33.97
N VAL A 2 -47.06 18.20 -33.45
CA VAL A 2 -46.50 17.94 -32.11
C VAL A 2 -45.83 16.56 -32.15
N ARG A 3 -44.60 16.46 -32.68
CA ARG A 3 -43.91 15.16 -32.74
C ARG A 3 -42.39 15.20 -32.79
N ARG A 4 -41.75 16.25 -32.26
CA ARG A 4 -40.28 16.41 -32.33
C ARG A 4 -39.64 16.99 -31.07
N VAL A 5 -40.09 16.62 -29.86
CA VAL A 5 -39.47 17.18 -28.63
C VAL A 5 -39.11 16.13 -27.58
N VAL A 6 -39.22 14.83 -27.87
CA VAL A 6 -38.98 13.79 -26.86
C VAL A 6 -37.83 12.87 -27.28
N SER A 7 -36.59 13.36 -27.32
CA SER A 7 -35.43 12.45 -27.45
C SER A 7 -34.09 12.99 -26.91
N THR A 8 -33.98 14.21 -26.40
CA THR A 8 -32.67 14.81 -26.05
C THR A 8 -32.28 14.75 -24.58
N VAL A 9 -33.02 14.06 -23.70
CA VAL A 9 -32.79 14.11 -22.24
C VAL A 9 -32.02 12.89 -21.69
N ALA A 10 -31.77 11.85 -22.49
CA ALA A 10 -31.29 10.56 -21.98
C ALA A 10 -29.75 10.37 -21.96
N LEU A 11 -28.93 11.43 -22.09
CA LEU A 11 -27.47 11.28 -22.25
C LEU A 11 -26.61 11.85 -21.11
N VAL A 12 -27.19 12.43 -20.05
CA VAL A 12 -26.41 13.15 -19.02
C VAL A 12 -26.08 12.29 -17.79
N SER A 13 -26.70 11.12 -17.61
CA SER A 13 -26.65 10.40 -16.33
C SER A 13 -25.53 9.36 -16.17
N ALA A 14 -24.64 9.18 -17.16
CA ALA A 14 -23.71 8.05 -17.17
C ALA A 14 -22.30 8.33 -16.62
N LEU A 15 -21.99 9.55 -16.12
CA LEU A 15 -20.62 9.93 -15.73
C LEU A 15 -20.24 9.71 -14.25
N VAL A 16 -21.11 9.21 -13.38
CA VAL A 16 -20.90 9.31 -11.91
C VAL A 16 -20.22 8.09 -11.27
N ALA A 17 -19.92 7.01 -12.01
CA ALA A 17 -19.44 5.77 -11.39
C ALA A 17 -18.04 5.32 -11.85
N ALA A 18 -17.11 6.25 -12.05
CA ALA A 18 -15.70 5.88 -12.04
C ALA A 18 -15.25 5.85 -10.58
N PRO A 19 -14.96 4.68 -9.96
CA PRO A 19 -14.25 4.66 -8.69
C PRO A 19 -12.93 5.39 -8.92
N LEU A 20 -12.79 6.55 -8.29
CA LEU A 20 -11.52 7.24 -8.16
C LEU A 20 -10.61 6.30 -7.37
N VAL A 21 -9.87 5.44 -8.09
CA VAL A 21 -8.71 4.75 -7.54
C VAL A 21 -7.70 5.85 -7.28
N VAL A 22 -7.83 6.48 -6.11
CA VAL A 22 -6.84 7.43 -5.61
C VAL A 22 -5.57 6.62 -5.49
N ALA A 23 -4.64 6.81 -6.43
CA ALA A 23 -3.32 6.22 -6.35
C ALA A 23 -2.72 6.71 -5.02
N ALA A 24 -2.67 5.82 -4.04
CA ALA A 24 -2.02 6.11 -2.77
C ALA A 24 -0.55 6.46 -3.09
N PRO A 25 0.01 7.50 -2.47
CA PRO A 25 1.41 7.82 -2.67
C PRO A 25 2.24 6.58 -2.32
N ALA A 26 3.16 6.21 -3.21
CA ALA A 26 4.10 5.14 -2.94
C ALA A 26 4.94 5.53 -1.72
N SER A 27 4.55 5.03 -0.54
CA SER A 27 5.27 5.25 0.70
C SER A 27 6.57 4.47 0.63
N ALA A 28 7.69 5.18 0.70
CA ALA A 28 9.00 4.55 0.74
C ALA A 28 9.19 3.84 2.08
N ILE A 29 9.60 2.57 2.03
CA ILE A 29 9.95 1.83 3.23
C ILE A 29 11.23 2.45 3.83
N PRO A 30 11.23 2.86 5.11
CA PRO A 30 12.35 3.54 5.74
C PRO A 30 13.62 2.68 5.74
N ALA A 31 14.76 3.27 5.41
CA ALA A 31 16.04 2.59 5.42
C ALA A 31 16.43 2.10 6.83
N CYS A 32 17.08 0.94 6.89
CA CYS A 32 17.67 0.43 8.12
C CYS A 32 18.89 1.28 8.51
N ARG A 33 19.00 1.63 9.80
CA ARG A 33 20.12 2.40 10.33
C ARG A 33 21.39 1.56 10.30
N ALA A 34 22.51 2.18 9.95
CA ALA A 34 23.81 1.53 10.00
C ALA A 34 24.15 1.08 11.44
N GLY A 35 24.63 -0.15 11.60
CA GLY A 35 24.95 -0.73 12.91
C GLY A 35 23.73 -1.14 13.75
N TYR A 36 22.57 -1.36 13.12
CA TYR A 36 21.36 -1.87 13.77
C TYR A 36 20.87 -3.14 13.07
N GLN A 37 20.40 -4.11 13.86
CA GLN A 37 19.46 -5.10 13.37
C GLN A 37 18.14 -4.39 13.07
N CYS A 38 17.53 -4.75 11.94
CA CYS A 38 16.34 -4.09 11.42
C CYS A 38 15.32 -5.14 11.02
N ASP A 39 14.20 -5.15 11.73
CA ASP A 39 13.09 -6.06 11.52
C ASP A 39 11.91 -5.28 10.91
N ARG A 40 11.28 -5.84 9.89
CA ARG A 40 10.07 -5.33 9.26
C ARG A 40 9.03 -6.42 9.16
N MET A 41 7.81 -6.08 9.56
CA MET A 41 6.64 -6.90 9.34
C MET A 41 5.72 -6.19 8.35
N TYR A 42 5.29 -6.91 7.31
CA TYR A 42 4.42 -6.40 6.25
C TYR A 42 3.00 -6.90 6.44
N TYR A 43 2.04 -6.03 6.16
CA TYR A 43 0.61 -6.26 6.38
C TYR A 43 -0.21 -6.01 5.12
N THR A 44 -1.44 -6.53 5.10
CA THR A 44 -2.40 -6.31 3.99
C THR A 44 -2.78 -4.84 3.82
N ASP A 45 -2.91 -4.12 4.94
CA ASP A 45 -3.45 -2.77 5.00
C ASP A 45 -2.98 -2.02 6.27
N VAL A 46 -3.42 -0.77 6.39
CA VAL A 46 -3.02 0.18 7.45
C VAL A 46 -3.46 -0.21 8.87
N THR A 47 -4.41 -1.14 9.01
CA THR A 47 -4.84 -1.63 10.33
C THR A 47 -3.80 -2.55 10.98
N HIS A 48 -2.88 -3.09 10.18
CA HIS A 48 -1.83 -4.01 10.62
C HIS A 48 -2.36 -5.27 11.34
N GLU A 49 -3.53 -5.78 10.92
CA GLU A 49 -4.12 -6.99 11.51
C GLU A 49 -3.63 -8.28 10.84
N VAL A 50 -3.49 -8.29 9.52
CA VAL A 50 -3.11 -9.49 8.76
C VAL A 50 -1.68 -9.36 8.22
N ILE A 51 -0.79 -10.21 8.72
CA ILE A 51 0.62 -10.27 8.29
C ILE A 51 0.71 -11.03 6.96
N VAL A 52 1.43 -10.45 6.00
CA VAL A 52 1.65 -11.04 4.67
C VAL A 52 3.11 -11.30 4.35
N GLY A 53 4.04 -10.75 5.13
CA GLY A 53 5.46 -10.93 4.90
C GLY A 53 6.33 -10.38 6.02
N GLY A 54 7.62 -10.65 5.91
CA GLY A 54 8.62 -10.12 6.83
C GLY A 54 9.98 -9.98 6.18
N PHE A 55 10.78 -9.09 6.77
CA PHE A 55 12.18 -8.89 6.42
C PHE A 55 12.98 -8.63 7.69
N THR A 56 14.13 -9.26 7.81
CA THR A 56 15.10 -8.96 8.88
C THR A 56 16.48 -8.79 8.25
N LEU A 57 17.15 -7.70 8.59
CA LEU A 57 18.59 -7.51 8.42
C LEU A 57 19.23 -7.71 9.78
N PHE A 58 20.07 -8.74 9.91
CA PHE A 58 20.79 -9.07 11.13
C PHE A 58 22.07 -8.25 11.27
N CYS A 59 22.63 -8.25 12.47
CA CYS A 59 23.87 -7.54 12.80
C CYS A 59 25.11 -8.06 12.08
N ASP A 60 25.11 -9.32 11.63
CA ASP A 60 26.16 -9.90 10.80
C ASP A 60 26.02 -9.54 9.31
N GLY A 61 25.00 -8.75 8.96
CA GLY A 61 24.67 -8.36 7.59
C GLY A 61 23.87 -9.40 6.81
N SER A 62 23.57 -10.55 7.42
CA SER A 62 22.68 -11.54 6.79
C SER A 62 21.25 -11.00 6.74
N THR A 63 20.49 -11.46 5.75
CA THR A 63 19.09 -11.06 5.58
C THR A 63 18.21 -12.28 5.46
N ILE A 64 17.03 -12.21 6.08
CA ILE A 64 15.93 -13.12 5.80
C ILE A 64 14.73 -12.32 5.29
N SER A 65 14.02 -12.90 4.34
CA SER A 65 12.75 -12.37 3.86
C SER A 65 11.79 -13.50 3.55
N TRP A 66 10.50 -13.21 3.70
CA TRP A 66 9.43 -14.14 3.39
C TRP A 66 8.14 -13.40 3.06
N GLY A 67 7.25 -14.06 2.32
CA GLY A 67 5.94 -13.53 1.96
C GLY A 67 6.02 -12.33 1.02
N GLU A 68 5.05 -11.43 1.14
CA GLU A 68 4.90 -10.25 0.30
C GLU A 68 5.43 -8.98 0.96
N THR A 69 6.07 -8.13 0.17
CA THR A 69 6.49 -6.78 0.61
C THR A 69 5.38 -5.79 0.28
N THR A 70 4.94 -5.06 1.29
CA THR A 70 3.91 -4.02 1.14
C THR A 70 4.36 -2.71 1.78
N ILE A 71 3.64 -1.63 1.49
CA ILE A 71 3.87 -0.33 2.12
C ILE A 71 3.33 -0.26 3.55
N TYR A 72 2.42 -1.16 3.92
CA TYR A 72 1.81 -1.24 5.24
C TYR A 72 2.71 -2.09 6.12
N GLN A 73 3.59 -1.42 6.85
CA GLN A 73 4.67 -2.11 7.53
C GLN A 73 5.03 -1.46 8.85
N VAL A 74 5.49 -2.30 9.77
CA VAL A 74 6.05 -1.87 11.04
C VAL A 74 7.53 -2.22 11.05
N THR A 75 8.39 -1.21 11.27
CA THR A 75 9.83 -1.39 11.41
C THR A 75 10.24 -1.28 12.86
N THR A 76 10.96 -2.27 13.37
CA THR A 76 11.67 -2.22 14.66
C THR A 76 13.18 -2.32 14.43
N GLN A 77 13.97 -1.62 15.23
CA GLN A 77 15.43 -1.59 15.08
C GLN A 77 16.12 -1.67 16.43
N ALA A 78 17.16 -2.49 16.53
CA ALA A 78 17.98 -2.65 17.73
C ALA A 78 19.46 -2.47 17.39
N ARG A 79 20.20 -1.75 18.23
CA ARG A 79 21.62 -1.48 17.99
C ARG A 79 22.42 -2.79 18.12
N CYS A 80 23.30 -3.05 17.17
CA CYS A 80 24.23 -4.16 17.21
C CYS A 80 25.29 -3.93 18.31
N GLN A 81 25.65 -5.01 19.01
CA GLN A 81 26.69 -4.99 20.05
C GLN A 81 28.06 -5.27 19.48
#